data_AF-A0A6G3XH68-F1
#
_entry.id   AF-A0A6G3XH68-F1
#
_cell.length_a   1.000
_cell.length_b   1.000
_cell.length_c   1.000
_cell.angle_alpha   90.00
_cell.angle_beta   90.00
_cell.angle_gamma   90.00
#
_symmetry.space_group_name_H-M   'P 1'
#
loop_
_entity.id
_entity.type
_entity.pdbx_description
1 polymer ?
#
loop_
_entity_poly.entity_id
_entity_poly.type
_entity_poly.pdbx_seq_one_letter_code
_entity_poly.pdbx_strand_id
1 'polypeptide(L)'
;DLWPLGIYPVSGTVEVVFQYLKRRPPFDDEPLRRELMTRMNGIQGIDLAEAKLDLRPSFPVEVFAAHSEEICAVLEWFAHTAALSKARRTLDEDPGTL
;
A
#
# COMPACT_ATOMS: atom_id res chain seq x y z
N ASP A 1 -1.47 -9.63 9.00
CA ASP A 1 -2.54 -9.14 8.11
C ASP A 1 -2.37 -7.66 7.80
N LEU A 2 -1.88 -7.38 6.60
CA LEU A 2 -1.70 -6.02 6.10
C LEU A 2 -2.28 -5.97 4.68
N TRP A 3 -3.14 -5.00 4.41
CA TRP A 3 -3.76 -4.81 3.10
C TRP A 3 -3.67 -3.33 2.71
N PRO A 4 -3.27 -3.00 1.47
CA PRO A 4 -3.14 -1.61 1.05
C PRO A 4 -4.43 -1.04 0.46
N LEU A 5 -5.35 -1.89 0.02
CA LEU A 5 -6.55 -1.49 -0.72
C LEU A 5 -7.85 -1.99 -0.07
N GLY A 6 -8.92 -1.21 -0.25
CA GLY A 6 -10.30 -1.64 -0.07
C GLY A 6 -11.07 -1.45 -1.37
N ILE A 7 -11.79 -2.47 -1.84
CA ILE A 7 -12.57 -2.40 -3.08
C ILE A 7 -14.05 -2.32 -2.72
N TYR A 8 -14.74 -1.31 -3.25
CA TYR A 8 -16.16 -1.04 -3.02
C TYR A 8 -16.92 -1.08 -4.35
N PRO A 9 -17.39 -2.27 -4.80
CA PRO A 9 -18.02 -2.41 -6.11
C PRO A 9 -19.32 -1.62 -6.27
N VAL A 10 -20.09 -1.46 -5.18
CA VAL A 10 -21.36 -0.72 -5.22
C VAL A 10 -21.16 0.77 -5.47
N SER A 11 -20.11 1.37 -4.90
CA SER A 11 -19.76 2.78 -5.13
C SER A 11 -18.80 2.97 -6.30
N GLY A 12 -18.31 1.89 -6.91
CA GLY A 12 -17.37 1.95 -8.03
C GLY A 12 -15.98 2.48 -7.66
N THR A 13 -15.52 2.27 -6.43
CA THR A 13 -14.26 2.87 -5.94
C THR A 13 -13.30 1.85 -5.34
N VAL A 14 -12.00 2.16 -5.47
CA VAL A 14 -10.92 1.50 -4.74
C VAL A 14 -10.28 2.54 -3.82
N GLU A 15 -10.27 2.29 -2.52
CA GLU A 15 -9.58 3.11 -1.52
C GLU A 15 -8.16 2.61 -1.31
N VAL A 16 -7.20 3.52 -1.19
CA VAL A 16 -5.88 3.24 -0.63
C VAL A 16 -5.91 3.57 0.86
N VAL A 17 -5.77 2.56 1.72
CA VAL A 17 -6.12 2.67 3.14
C VAL A 17 -4.97 3.19 4.03
N PHE A 18 -4.33 4.28 3.63
CA PHE A 18 -3.17 4.84 4.34
C PHE A 18 -3.46 5.14 5.83
N GLN A 19 -4.68 5.55 6.16
CA GLN A 19 -5.17 5.74 7.53
C GLN A 19 -4.88 4.54 8.44
N TYR A 20 -4.96 3.31 7.93
CA TYR A 20 -4.65 2.10 8.70
C TYR A 20 -3.17 1.72 8.61
N LEU A 21 -2.52 1.98 7.47
CA LEU A 21 -1.10 1.68 7.27
C LEU A 21 -0.20 2.49 8.21
N LYS A 22 -0.55 3.75 8.51
CA LYS A 22 0.28 4.64 9.34
C LYS A 22 0.53 4.19 10.79
N ARG A 23 -0.10 3.09 11.22
CA ARG A 23 0.08 2.49 12.54
C ARG A 23 0.61 1.05 12.47
N ARG A 24 1.04 0.60 11.29
CA ARG A 24 1.38 -0.81 11.03
C ARG A 24 2.71 -0.91 10.29
N PRO A 25 3.75 -1.50 10.91
CA PRO A 25 5.03 -1.69 10.24
C PRO A 25 4.93 -2.54 8.96
N PRO A 26 5.75 -2.25 7.93
CA PRO A 26 6.73 -1.15 7.87
C PRO A 26 6.14 0.21 7.46
N PHE A 27 4.85 0.27 7.15
CA PHE A 27 4.21 1.47 6.62
C PHE A 27 3.73 2.44 7.71
N ASP A 28 4.11 2.23 8.97
CA ASP A 28 4.11 3.28 9.98
C ASP A 28 5.22 4.32 9.71
N ASP A 29 6.23 3.96 8.91
CA ASP A 29 7.20 4.89 8.34
C ASP A 29 6.60 5.70 7.18
N GLU A 30 6.59 7.03 7.30
CA GLU A 30 5.99 7.95 6.32
C GLU A 30 6.60 7.83 4.91
N PRO A 31 7.93 7.77 4.72
CA PRO A 31 8.55 7.61 3.41
C PRO A 31 8.05 6.37 2.66
N LEU A 32 7.83 5.24 3.33
CA LEU A 32 7.27 4.05 2.68
C LEU A 32 5.80 4.22 2.27
N ARG A 33 5.02 4.98 3.04
CA ARG A 33 3.66 5.36 2.61
C ARG A 33 3.69 6.31 1.42
N ARG A 34 4.61 7.28 1.39
CA ARG A 34 4.80 8.18 0.24
C ARG A 34 5.20 7.40 -1.01
N GLU A 35 6.12 6.45 -0.87
CA GLU A 35 6.54 5.60 -1.98
C GLU A 35 5.36 4.77 -2.52
N LEU A 36 4.49 4.23 -1.66
CA LEU A 36 3.27 3.57 -2.10
C LEU A 36 2.37 4.54 -2.88
N MET A 37 2.17 5.77 -2.40
CA MET A 37 1.39 6.79 -3.11
C MET A 37 2.02 7.14 -4.47
N THR A 38 3.33 7.35 -4.53
CA THR A 38 4.07 7.65 -5.75
C THR A 38 3.92 6.54 -6.78
N ARG A 39 4.05 5.27 -6.37
CA ARG A 39 3.86 4.12 -7.25
C ARG A 39 2.44 4.04 -7.81
N MET A 40 1.43 4.26 -6.95
CA MET A 40 0.03 4.28 -7.37
C MET A 40 -0.26 5.43 -8.33
N ASN A 41 0.19 6.66 -8.03
CA ASN A 41 0.02 7.83 -8.88
C ASN A 41 0.83 7.77 -10.19
N GLY A 42 1.76 6.81 -10.30
CA GLY A 42 2.45 6.52 -11.56
C GLY A 42 1.57 5.81 -12.60
N ILE A 43 0.42 5.28 -12.18
CA ILE A 43 -0.52 4.54 -13.03
C ILE A 43 -1.54 5.52 -13.63
N GLN A 44 -1.76 5.43 -14.94
CA GLN A 44 -2.72 6.29 -15.63
C GLN A 44 -4.13 6.18 -15.00
N GLY A 45 -4.74 7.31 -14.68
CA GLY A 45 -6.08 7.37 -14.08
C GLY A 45 -6.10 7.31 -12.56
N ILE A 46 -4.94 7.23 -11.89
CA ILE A 46 -4.82 7.33 -10.43
C ILE A 46 -4.21 8.68 -10.05
N ASP A 47 -4.97 9.49 -9.30
CA ASP A 47 -4.52 10.78 -8.76
C ASP A 47 -4.90 10.91 -7.27
N LEU A 48 -4.05 10.35 -6.41
CA LEU A 48 -4.18 10.42 -4.96
C LEU A 48 -3.51 11.69 -4.46
N ALA A 49 -4.30 12.65 -3.98
CA ALA A 49 -3.80 13.89 -3.42
C ALA A 49 -2.87 13.66 -2.20
N GLU A 50 -1.66 14.24 -2.22
CA GLU A 50 -0.66 14.08 -1.15
C GLU A 50 -1.19 14.47 0.25
N ALA A 51 -2.04 15.51 0.32
CA ALA A 51 -2.67 15.94 1.57
C ALA A 51 -3.54 14.84 2.23
N LYS A 52 -3.83 13.75 1.51
CA LYS A 52 -4.61 12.59 1.99
C LYS A 52 -3.73 11.39 2.37
N LEU A 53 -2.41 11.54 2.49
CA LEU A 53 -1.49 10.45 2.89
C LEU A 53 -1.84 9.81 4.24
N ASP A 54 -2.63 10.49 5.08
CA ASP A 54 -3.07 9.98 6.39
C ASP A 54 -4.55 9.57 6.43
N LEU A 55 -5.22 9.60 5.27
CA LEU A 55 -6.64 9.35 5.07
C LEU A 55 -6.85 8.12 4.17
N ARG A 56 -7.95 8.10 3.41
CA ARG A 56 -8.33 7.03 2.48
C ARG A 56 -8.68 7.63 1.12
N PRO A 57 -7.72 8.19 0.38
CA PRO A 57 -7.97 8.62 -0.99
C PRO A 57 -8.37 7.41 -1.83
N SER A 58 -9.14 7.66 -2.90
CA SER A 58 -9.71 6.60 -3.73
C SER A 58 -9.59 6.94 -5.20
N PHE A 59 -9.66 5.91 -6.04
CA PHE A 59 -9.75 6.00 -7.49
C PHE A 59 -10.88 5.09 -8.01
N PRO A 60 -11.38 5.30 -9.25
CA PRO A 60 -12.47 4.49 -9.81
C PRO A 60 -12.08 3.01 -10.00
N VAL A 61 -13.02 2.09 -9.81
CA VAL A 61 -12.79 0.64 -10.00
C VAL A 61 -12.52 0.28 -11.46
N GLU A 62 -12.99 1.10 -12.40
CA GLU A 62 -12.75 0.94 -13.82
C GLU A 62 -11.26 1.12 -14.16
N VAL A 63 -10.57 2.04 -13.45
CA VAL A 63 -9.11 2.21 -13.55
C VAL A 63 -8.41 0.96 -13.03
N PHE A 64 -8.92 0.36 -11.95
CA PHE A 64 -8.39 -0.92 -11.46
C PHE A 64 -8.50 -2.03 -12.51
N ALA A 65 -9.65 -2.15 -13.17
CA ALA A 65 -9.86 -3.14 -14.21
C ALA A 65 -8.96 -2.91 -15.44
N ALA A 66 -8.81 -1.65 -15.86
CA ALA A 66 -8.01 -1.28 -17.03
C ALA A 66 -6.49 -1.43 -16.81
N HIS A 67 -6.01 -1.19 -15.60
CA HIS A 67 -4.58 -1.18 -15.25
C HIS A 67 -4.22 -2.26 -14.22
N SER A 68 -4.91 -3.41 -14.26
CA SER A 68 -4.79 -4.46 -13.25
C SER A 68 -3.36 -5.01 -13.10
N GLU A 69 -2.61 -5.16 -14.18
CA GLU A 69 -1.21 -5.64 -14.14
C GLU A 69 -0.28 -4.65 -13.43
N GLU A 70 -0.38 -3.36 -13.75
CA GLU A 70 0.42 -2.30 -13.13
C GLU A 70 0.11 -2.20 -11.63
N ILE A 71 -1.18 -2.28 -11.27
CA ILE A 71 -1.60 -2.26 -9.86
C ILE A 71 -1.10 -3.51 -9.14
N CYS A 72 -1.20 -4.70 -9.75
CA CYS A 72 -0.64 -5.93 -9.20
C CYS A 72 0.86 -5.79 -8.92
N ALA A 73 1.64 -5.18 -9.82
CA ALA A 73 3.07 -4.95 -9.59
C ALA A 73 3.33 -4.04 -8.37
N VAL A 74 2.49 -3.02 -8.13
CA VAL A 74 2.57 -2.20 -6.92
C VAL A 74 2.22 -3.02 -5.67
N LEU A 75 1.20 -3.87 -5.76
CA LEU A 75 0.79 -4.77 -4.66
C LEU A 75 1.87 -5.82 -4.34
N GLU A 76 2.58 -6.33 -5.35
CA GLU A 76 3.70 -7.25 -5.18
C GLU A 76 4.87 -6.58 -4.45
N TRP A 77 5.20 -5.33 -4.84
CA TRP A 77 6.19 -4.53 -4.12
C TRP A 77 5.78 -4.30 -2.66
N PHE A 78 4.51 -3.97 -2.41
CA PHE A 78 3.97 -3.77 -1.07
C PHE A 78 4.11 -5.04 -0.22
N ALA A 79 3.72 -6.19 -0.78
CA ALA A 79 3.80 -7.48 -0.10
C ALA A 79 5.25 -7.87 0.22
N HIS A 80 6.17 -7.70 -0.74
CA HIS A 80 7.59 -7.94 -0.53
C HIS A 80 8.17 -7.05 0.57
N THR A 81 7.87 -5.75 0.53
CA THR A 81 8.35 -4.77 1.52
C THR A 81 7.87 -5.14 2.92
N ALA A 82 6.60 -5.52 3.07
CA ALA A 82 6.03 -5.97 4.33
C ALA A 82 6.69 -7.27 4.83
N ALA A 83 6.91 -8.25 3.95
CA ALA A 83 7.54 -9.52 4.28
C ALA A 83 8.99 -9.34 4.75
N LEU A 84 9.78 -8.52 4.05
CA LEU A 84 11.17 -8.24 4.39
C LEU A 84 11.29 -7.53 5.76
N SER A 85 10.42 -6.54 6.02
CA SER A 85 10.38 -5.87 7.31
C SER A 85 10.01 -6.83 8.45
N LYS A 86 9.05 -7.73 8.22
CA LYS A 86 8.69 -8.75 9.21
C LYS A 86 9.87 -9.67 9.49
N ALA A 87 10.53 -10.19 8.45
CA ALA A 87 11.68 -11.09 8.60
C ALA A 87 12.81 -10.43 9.40
N ARG A 88 13.14 -9.16 9.11
CA ARG A 88 14.18 -8.42 9.84
C ARG A 88 13.84 -8.26 11.33
N ARG A 89 12.59 -7.90 11.65
CA ARG A 89 12.16 -7.80 13.05
C ARG A 89 12.23 -9.13 13.79
N THR A 90 11.86 -10.24 13.14
CA THR A 90 11.99 -11.57 13.74
C THR A 90 13.45 -11.92 14.05
N LEU A 91 14.40 -11.54 13.19
CA LEU A 91 15.84 -11.73 13.44
C LEU A 91 16.35 -10.85 14.60
N ASP A 92 15.86 -9.61 14.71
CA ASP A 92 16.23 -8.70 15.80
C ASP A 92 15.65 -9.13 17.16
N GLU A 93 14.48 -9.79 17.15
CA GLU A 93 13.80 -10.32 18.35
C GLU A 93 14.37 -11.67 18.84
N ASP A 94 15.06 -12.42 17.98
CA ASP A 94 15.73 -13.69 18.32
C ASP A 94 17.21 -13.70 17.88
N PRO A 95 18.10 -13.01 18.61
CA PRO A 95 19.53 -12.95 18.29
C PRO A 95 20.28 -14.28 18.51
N GLY A 96 19.61 -15.36 18.93
CA GLY A 96 20.21 -16.56 19.53
C GLY A 96 20.40 -17.78 18.62
N THR A 97 20.52 -17.62 17.30
CA THR A 97 20.84 -18.75 16.40
C THR A 97 22.04 -18.45 15.49
N LEU A 98 23.24 -18.44 16.08
CA LEU A 98 24.53 -18.68 15.40
C LEU A 98 25.44 -19.49 16.31
#